data_AF-A0A352HNB0-F1
#
_entry.id   AF-A0A352HNB0-F1
#
_cell.length_a   1.000
_cell.length_b   1.000
_cell.length_c   1.000
_cell.angle_alpha   90.00
_cell.angle_beta   90.00
_cell.angle_gamma   90.00
#
_symmetry.space_group_name_H-M   'P 1'
#
loop_
_entity.id
_entity.type
_entity.pdbx_description
1 polymer ?
#
loop_
_entity_poly.entity_id
_entity_poly.type
_entity_poly.pdbx_seq_one_letter_code
_entity_poly.pdbx_strand_id
1 'polypeptide(L)'
;MITAAIYALLLATMPSQGNVPAQQEELPANLRRDYVQMADSADWYIAREMWVDAKRCTVDALRRDPSNFNNALLLSNLGIINTHLGDVEEAVSNFTLGLSIAPASTTLRANRARAYLSLGQYGEAYDDLAAILEAAPGDDWARKMYGVTCLAQGNSEEALAQFRKIEQPDADTLRMMAQIAAGNNDTDYARTLYDRLVETSPSDESYFDRALFLISTEDYQLASDDIREGLKLSPRNGDLLLLRAYIHSAMHENDMAEMDKKLAAEYGADTKLFNTLFPTPRKRK
;
A
#
# COMPACT_ATOMS: atom_id res chain seq x y z
N MET A 1 -29.01 18.19 -11.85
CA MET A 1 -29.37 16.90 -11.23
C MET A 1 -28.78 15.79 -12.09
N ILE A 2 -28.03 14.87 -11.47
CA ILE A 2 -27.59 13.53 -11.96
C ILE A 2 -26.51 13.57 -13.07
N THR A 3 -25.36 12.88 -13.05
CA THR A 3 -24.57 12.06 -12.09
C THR A 3 -23.18 11.80 -12.73
N ALA A 4 -22.26 11.28 -11.91
CA ALA A 4 -20.93 10.76 -12.19
C ALA A 4 -20.75 9.79 -13.39
N ALA A 5 -19.47 9.54 -13.70
CA ALA A 5 -18.88 8.43 -14.44
C ALA A 5 -18.83 8.55 -15.98
N ILE A 6 -17.62 8.82 -16.49
CA ILE A 6 -16.85 8.03 -17.47
C ILE A 6 -15.51 8.75 -17.59
N TYR A 7 -14.43 8.16 -17.06
CA TYR A 7 -13.11 8.04 -17.71
C TYR A 7 -12.15 7.31 -16.76
N ALA A 8 -12.55 6.09 -16.41
CA ALA A 8 -11.66 5.05 -15.93
C ALA A 8 -12.03 3.78 -16.71
N LEU A 9 -11.65 3.72 -17.99
CA LEU A 9 -11.36 2.48 -18.70
C LEU A 9 -10.74 2.80 -20.07
N LEU A 10 -9.40 2.79 -20.13
CA LEU A 10 -8.62 2.40 -21.30
C LEU A 10 -7.16 2.30 -20.88
N LEU A 11 -6.81 1.17 -20.26
CA LEU A 11 -5.44 0.69 -20.25
C LEU A 11 -5.22 -0.22 -21.46
N ALA A 12 -4.02 -0.09 -22.04
CA ALA A 12 -3.32 -0.99 -22.95
C ALA A 12 -3.69 -1.00 -24.44
N THR A 13 -2.90 -0.28 -25.26
CA THR A 13 -2.15 -0.84 -26.43
C THR A 13 -0.99 0.10 -26.87
N MET A 14 0.23 -0.15 -26.36
CA MET A 14 1.59 0.06 -26.95
C MET A 14 2.01 1.43 -27.56
N PRO A 15 3.32 1.70 -27.83
CA PRO A 15 4.59 1.25 -27.23
C PRO A 15 5.42 2.42 -26.66
N SER A 16 6.50 2.09 -25.92
CA SER A 16 7.56 3.03 -25.57
C SER A 16 8.31 3.52 -26.83
N GLN A 17 8.32 4.82 -27.11
CA GLN A 17 9.36 5.46 -27.93
C GLN A 17 9.35 6.99 -27.71
N GLY A 18 10.53 7.54 -27.44
CA GLY A 18 10.91 8.87 -27.91
C GLY A 18 10.80 9.99 -26.88
N ASN A 19 11.96 10.49 -26.46
CA ASN A 19 12.14 11.86 -25.99
C ASN A 19 11.37 12.83 -26.89
N VAL A 20 10.26 13.38 -26.39
CA VAL A 20 9.65 14.59 -26.95
C VAL A 20 10.10 15.75 -26.06
N PRO A 21 10.74 16.79 -26.59
CA PRO A 21 11.09 17.95 -25.79
C PRO A 21 9.79 18.54 -25.23
N ALA A 22 9.76 18.83 -23.93
CA ALA A 22 8.63 19.45 -23.26
C ALA A 22 8.26 20.76 -23.98
N GLN A 23 7.33 20.69 -24.93
CA GLN A 23 6.65 21.85 -25.44
C GLN A 23 5.78 22.32 -24.29
N GLN A 24 6.11 23.48 -23.74
CA GLN A 24 5.25 24.21 -22.83
C GLN A 24 3.92 24.44 -23.57
N GLU A 25 2.92 23.60 -23.32
CA GLU A 25 1.55 23.91 -23.72
C GLU A 25 1.14 25.17 -22.95
N GLU A 26 1.25 26.31 -23.62
CA GLU A 26 0.85 27.59 -23.05
C GLU A 26 -0.67 27.64 -22.92
N LEU A 27 -1.11 27.85 -21.68
CA LEU A 27 -2.48 28.16 -21.26
C LEU A 27 -3.20 29.12 -22.25
N PRO A 28 -4.46 28.84 -22.62
CA PRO A 28 -5.32 29.81 -23.30
C PRO A 28 -5.33 31.16 -22.56
N ALA A 29 -5.16 32.26 -23.30
CA ALA A 29 -4.92 33.60 -22.75
C ALA A 29 -6.02 34.14 -21.81
N ASN A 30 -7.19 33.50 -21.78
CA ASN A 30 -8.36 33.86 -20.97
C ASN A 30 -8.37 33.24 -19.55
N LEU A 31 -7.43 32.35 -19.21
CA LEU A 31 -7.46 31.57 -17.97
C LEU A 31 -6.51 32.07 -16.85
N ARG A 32 -5.99 33.31 -16.91
CA ARG A 32 -4.95 33.78 -15.96
C ARG A 32 -5.26 35.06 -15.17
N ARG A 33 -6.51 35.55 -15.13
CA ARG A 33 -6.78 36.93 -14.66
C ARG A 33 -7.47 37.03 -13.30
N ASP A 34 -8.25 36.04 -12.89
CA ASP A 34 -8.91 36.02 -11.58
C ASP A 34 -8.72 34.67 -10.86
N TYR A 35 -9.10 34.62 -9.57
CA TYR A 35 -8.92 33.45 -8.70
C TYR A 35 -9.48 32.17 -9.31
N VAL A 36 -10.68 32.24 -9.89
CA VAL A 36 -11.39 31.06 -10.44
C VAL A 36 -10.63 30.52 -11.64
N GLN A 37 -10.20 31.39 -12.55
CA GLN A 37 -9.43 30.99 -13.72
C GLN A 37 -8.08 30.35 -13.35
N MET A 38 -7.41 30.86 -12.31
CA MET A 38 -6.16 30.28 -11.82
C MET A 38 -6.39 28.89 -11.19
N ALA A 39 -7.49 28.70 -10.46
CA ALA A 39 -7.90 27.41 -9.93
C ALA A 39 -8.22 26.41 -11.07
N ASP A 40 -9.02 26.82 -12.06
CA ASP A 40 -9.35 26.00 -13.23
C ASP A 40 -8.09 25.59 -14.02
N SER A 41 -7.12 26.50 -14.12
CA SER A 41 -5.82 26.23 -14.74
C SER A 41 -5.03 25.18 -13.97
N ALA A 42 -5.03 25.27 -12.63
CA ALA A 42 -4.36 24.28 -11.79
C ALA A 42 -4.98 22.89 -11.99
N ASP A 43 -6.31 22.79 -11.98
CA ASP A 43 -7.03 21.52 -12.19
C ASP A 43 -6.74 20.93 -13.57
N TRP A 44 -6.64 21.77 -14.61
CA TRP A 44 -6.27 21.33 -15.96
C TRP A 44 -4.86 20.72 -16.03
N TYR A 45 -3.90 21.30 -15.31
CA TYR A 45 -2.52 20.80 -15.22
C TYR A 45 -2.43 19.54 -14.35
N ILE A 46 -3.18 19.45 -13.25
CA ILE A 46 -3.27 18.26 -12.40
C ILE A 46 -3.76 17.07 -13.24
N ALA A 47 -4.80 17.26 -14.06
CA ALA A 47 -5.34 16.21 -14.92
C ALA A 47 -4.35 15.67 -15.98
N ARG A 48 -3.25 16.39 -16.22
CA ARG A 48 -2.16 16.00 -17.14
C ARG A 48 -0.86 15.66 -16.42
N GLU A 49 -0.90 15.56 -15.10
CA GLU A 49 0.28 15.30 -14.26
C GLU A 49 1.41 16.33 -14.47
N MET A 50 1.05 17.55 -14.88
CA MET A 50 1.97 18.66 -15.06
C MET A 50 2.15 19.40 -13.73
N TRP A 51 2.77 18.71 -12.77
CA TRP A 51 2.81 19.11 -11.35
C TRP A 51 3.43 20.47 -11.09
N VAL A 52 4.48 20.84 -11.83
CA VAL A 52 5.18 22.13 -11.67
C VAL A 52 4.28 23.31 -12.08
N ASP A 53 3.58 23.18 -13.22
CA ASP A 53 2.65 24.20 -13.70
C ASP A 53 1.40 24.27 -12.83
N ALA A 54 0.89 23.12 -12.38
CA ALA A 54 -0.20 23.04 -11.41
C ALA A 54 0.14 23.76 -10.10
N LYS A 55 1.36 23.55 -9.56
CA LYS A 55 1.86 24.24 -8.35
C LYS A 55 1.87 25.74 -8.55
N ARG A 56 2.39 26.22 -9.69
CA ARG A 56 2.44 27.65 -10.01
C ARG A 56 1.05 28.28 -10.02
N CYS A 57 0.11 27.70 -10.78
CA CYS A 57 -1.26 28.21 -10.86
C CYS A 57 -1.99 28.21 -9.51
N THR A 58 -1.80 27.14 -8.72
CA THR A 58 -2.40 27.02 -7.38
C THR A 58 -1.87 28.08 -6.42
N VAL A 59 -0.56 28.30 -6.40
CA VAL A 59 0.08 29.32 -5.54
C VAL A 59 -0.35 30.73 -5.96
N ASP A 60 -0.45 31.00 -7.26
CA ASP A 60 -0.90 32.29 -7.76
C ASP A 60 -2.37 32.57 -7.38
N ALA A 61 -3.24 31.55 -7.44
CA ALA A 61 -4.63 31.64 -6.97
C ALA A 61 -4.70 31.99 -5.47
N LEU A 62 -3.95 31.27 -4.63
CA LEU A 62 -3.88 31.49 -3.19
C LEU A 62 -3.35 32.89 -2.83
N ARG A 63 -2.36 33.40 -3.59
CA ARG A 63 -1.85 34.77 -3.42
C ARG A 63 -2.86 35.84 -3.83
N ARG A 64 -3.69 35.55 -4.83
CA ARG A 64 -4.66 36.51 -5.37
C ARG A 64 -5.79 36.81 -4.38
N ASP A 65 -6.26 35.77 -3.67
CA ASP A 65 -7.29 35.88 -2.64
C ASP A 65 -6.97 34.96 -1.44
N PRO A 66 -6.08 35.41 -0.52
CA PRO A 66 -5.65 34.60 0.62
C PRO A 66 -6.78 34.28 1.61
N SER A 67 -7.83 35.11 1.64
CA SER A 67 -8.96 34.99 2.57
C SER A 67 -10.12 34.13 2.04
N ASN A 68 -10.00 33.58 0.83
CA ASN A 68 -11.09 32.80 0.24
C ASN A 68 -11.36 31.53 1.05
N PHE A 69 -12.60 31.31 1.47
CA PHE A 69 -12.97 30.09 2.21
C PHE A 69 -12.84 28.81 1.36
N ASN A 70 -12.86 28.93 0.03
CA ASN A 70 -12.60 27.81 -0.88
C ASN A 70 -11.11 27.43 -0.96
N ASN A 71 -10.22 28.19 -0.32
CA ASN A 71 -8.79 27.87 -0.28
C ASN A 71 -8.50 26.52 0.38
N ALA A 72 -9.40 25.99 1.21
CA ALA A 72 -9.25 24.65 1.77
C ALA A 72 -9.06 23.58 0.68
N LEU A 73 -9.81 23.68 -0.44
CA LEU A 73 -9.68 22.75 -1.57
C LEU A 73 -8.38 22.99 -2.34
N LEU A 74 -8.03 24.25 -2.63
CA LEU A 74 -6.77 24.58 -3.30
C LEU A 74 -5.55 24.15 -2.48
N LEU A 75 -5.59 24.28 -1.16
CA LEU A 75 -4.54 23.81 -0.25
C LEU A 75 -4.47 22.28 -0.22
N SER A 76 -5.62 21.59 -0.31
CA SER A 76 -5.63 20.13 -0.53
C SER A 76 -4.94 19.76 -1.85
N ASN A 77 -5.28 20.44 -2.95
CA ASN A 77 -4.67 20.19 -4.26
C ASN A 77 -3.17 20.50 -4.24
N LEU A 78 -2.76 21.60 -3.61
CA LEU A 78 -1.36 21.97 -3.44
C LEU A 78 -0.59 20.92 -2.65
N GLY A 79 -1.20 20.36 -1.60
CA GLY A 79 -0.64 19.25 -0.85
C GLY A 79 -0.41 18.02 -1.73
N ILE A 80 -1.42 17.62 -2.52
CA ILE A 80 -1.30 16.50 -3.47
C ILE A 80 -0.19 16.76 -4.50
N ILE A 81 -0.15 17.96 -5.09
CA ILE A 81 0.88 18.37 -6.04
C ILE A 81 2.28 18.25 -5.41
N ASN A 82 2.46 18.72 -4.18
CA ASN A 82 3.73 18.64 -3.48
C ASN A 82 4.14 17.20 -3.17
N THR A 83 3.20 16.31 -2.82
CA THR A 83 3.48 14.87 -2.69
C THR A 83 4.01 14.28 -4.00
N HIS A 84 3.42 14.62 -5.15
CA HIS A 84 3.90 14.15 -6.46
C HIS A 84 5.27 14.73 -6.85
N LEU A 85 5.60 15.93 -6.38
CA LEU A 85 6.91 16.54 -6.56
C LEU A 85 7.98 16.02 -5.59
N GLY A 86 7.60 15.20 -4.60
CA GLY A 86 8.49 14.69 -3.55
C GLY A 86 8.67 15.65 -2.36
N ASP A 87 7.99 16.80 -2.36
CA ASP A 87 8.02 17.80 -1.29
C ASP A 87 7.00 17.44 -0.19
N VAL A 88 7.13 16.26 0.44
CA VAL A 88 6.08 15.69 1.31
C VAL A 88 5.87 16.52 2.59
N GLU A 89 6.91 17.12 3.17
CA GLU A 89 6.79 18.01 4.34
C GLU A 89 6.00 19.29 4.02
N GLU A 90 6.20 19.82 2.81
CA GLU A 90 5.43 20.95 2.31
C GLU A 90 3.98 20.52 2.06
N ALA A 91 3.75 19.29 1.60
CA ALA A 91 2.40 18.74 1.47
C ALA A 91 1.66 18.71 2.82
N VAL A 92 2.31 18.22 3.88
CA VAL A 92 1.78 18.23 5.26
C VAL A 92 1.42 19.64 5.71
N SER A 93 2.29 20.61 5.43
CA SER A 93 2.05 22.02 5.77
C SER A 93 0.81 22.57 5.06
N ASN A 94 0.65 22.27 3.78
CA ASN A 94 -0.52 22.69 2.99
C ASN A 94 -1.81 22.02 3.47
N PHE A 95 -1.79 20.72 3.78
CA PHE A 95 -2.96 20.06 4.37
C PHE A 95 -3.32 20.63 5.74
N THR A 96 -2.33 20.98 6.56
CA THR A 96 -2.53 21.60 7.87
C THR A 96 -3.18 22.98 7.74
N LEU A 97 -2.72 23.81 6.79
CA LEU A 97 -3.38 25.06 6.47
C LEU A 97 -4.81 24.83 5.96
N GLY A 98 -5.04 23.84 5.10
CA GLY A 98 -6.38 23.48 4.64
C GLY A 98 -7.32 23.11 5.81
N LEU A 99 -6.82 22.35 6.79
CA LEU A 99 -7.56 21.96 7.99
C LEU A 99 -7.84 23.14 8.93
N SER A 100 -7.02 24.20 8.91
CA SER A 100 -7.32 25.42 9.66
C SER A 100 -8.55 26.16 9.11
N ILE A 101 -8.87 25.97 7.83
CA ILE A 101 -10.06 26.54 7.16
C ILE A 101 -11.25 25.57 7.27
N ALA A 102 -11.01 24.27 7.06
CA ALA A 102 -12.02 23.22 7.07
C ALA A 102 -11.68 22.13 8.10
N PRO A 103 -11.83 22.39 9.41
CA PRO A 103 -11.36 21.49 10.48
C PRO A 103 -12.14 20.17 10.56
N ALA A 104 -13.31 20.06 9.92
CA ALA A 104 -14.09 18.83 9.87
C ALA A 104 -13.77 17.96 8.63
N SER A 105 -12.89 18.41 7.73
CA SER A 105 -12.62 17.70 6.47
C SER A 105 -11.85 16.39 6.71
N THR A 106 -12.55 15.27 6.56
CA THR A 106 -11.94 13.92 6.60
C THR A 106 -11.01 13.69 5.40
N THR A 107 -11.31 14.28 4.24
CA THR A 107 -10.44 14.20 3.05
C THR A 107 -9.07 14.83 3.30
N LEU A 108 -9.03 16.02 3.90
CA LEU A 108 -7.76 16.69 4.23
C LEU A 108 -6.97 15.91 5.28
N ARG A 109 -7.64 15.38 6.32
CA ARG A 109 -7.00 14.47 7.29
C ARG A 109 -6.46 13.22 6.62
N ALA A 110 -7.21 12.60 5.71
CA ALA A 110 -6.79 11.39 5.02
C ALA A 110 -5.54 11.62 4.18
N ASN A 111 -5.49 12.74 3.45
CA ASN A 111 -4.31 13.10 2.66
C ASN A 111 -3.11 13.42 3.56
N ARG A 112 -3.32 14.11 4.68
CA ARG A 112 -2.25 14.41 5.63
C ARG A 112 -1.75 13.17 6.35
N ALA A 113 -2.62 12.26 6.76
CA ALA A 113 -2.25 10.97 7.32
C ALA A 113 -1.40 10.14 6.34
N ARG A 114 -1.75 10.10 5.05
CA ARG A 114 -0.91 9.45 4.02
C ARG A 114 0.48 10.07 3.94
N ALA A 115 0.57 11.41 3.95
CA ALA A 115 1.84 12.11 3.93
C ALA A 115 2.67 11.80 5.19
N TYR A 116 2.05 11.85 6.37
CA TYR A 116 2.68 11.47 7.63
C TYR A 116 3.21 10.03 7.60
N LEU A 117 2.44 9.08 7.08
CA LEU A 117 2.89 7.69 6.94
C LEU A 117 4.09 7.55 6.01
N SER A 118 4.11 8.27 4.88
CA SER A 118 5.27 8.26 3.98
C SER A 118 6.53 8.90 4.59
N LEU A 119 6.36 9.80 5.56
CA LEU A 119 7.45 10.39 6.34
C LEU A 119 7.85 9.55 7.57
N GLY A 120 7.15 8.46 7.85
CA GLY A 120 7.34 7.68 9.08
C GLY A 120 6.87 8.38 10.36
N GLN A 121 6.06 9.43 10.23
CA GLN A 121 5.46 10.19 11.32
C GLN A 121 4.17 9.51 11.80
N TYR A 122 4.34 8.33 12.43
CA TYR A 122 3.22 7.45 12.77
C TYR A 122 2.31 8.02 13.87
N GLY A 123 2.82 8.85 14.78
CA GLY A 123 2.01 9.46 15.84
C GLY A 123 0.98 10.44 15.28
N GLU A 124 1.42 11.30 14.37
CA GLU A 124 0.57 12.30 13.73
C GLU A 124 -0.43 11.65 12.74
N ALA A 125 0.00 10.59 12.04
CA ALA A 125 -0.92 9.78 11.23
C ALA A 125 -2.01 9.12 12.07
N TYR A 126 -1.65 8.58 13.24
CA TYR A 126 -2.60 7.96 14.17
C TYR A 126 -3.71 8.94 14.58
N ASP A 127 -3.34 10.17 14.96
CA ASP A 127 -4.31 11.19 15.38
C ASP A 127 -5.28 11.57 14.25
N ASP A 128 -4.77 11.75 13.02
CA ASP A 128 -5.62 12.07 11.87
C ASP A 128 -6.58 10.91 11.52
N LEU A 129 -6.11 9.67 11.58
CA LEU A 129 -6.91 8.48 11.29
C LEU A 129 -7.95 8.23 12.39
N ALA A 130 -7.60 8.46 13.66
CA ALA A 130 -8.53 8.41 14.78
C ALA A 130 -9.69 9.39 14.56
N ALA A 131 -9.38 10.64 14.24
CA ALA A 131 -10.38 11.66 14.00
C ALA A 131 -11.28 11.36 12.77
N ILE A 132 -10.74 10.70 11.74
CA ILE A 132 -11.57 10.22 10.61
C ILE A 132 -12.54 9.15 11.08
N LEU A 133 -12.09 8.17 11.88
CA LEU A 133 -12.92 7.08 12.38
C LEU A 133 -13.96 7.53 13.41
N GLU A 134 -13.71 8.61 14.15
CA GLU A 134 -14.73 9.27 14.99
C GLU A 134 -15.86 9.87 14.14
N ALA A 135 -15.52 10.52 13.03
CA ALA A 135 -16.49 11.14 12.13
C ALA A 135 -17.21 10.13 11.22
N ALA A 136 -16.50 9.09 10.78
CA ALA A 136 -16.97 8.06 9.86
C ALA A 136 -16.53 6.67 10.34
N PRO A 137 -17.25 6.06 11.32
CA PRO A 137 -16.90 4.74 11.84
C PRO A 137 -16.95 3.60 10.81
N GLY A 138 -17.53 3.81 9.63
CA GLY A 138 -17.58 2.82 8.55
C GLY A 138 -16.47 2.95 7.50
N ASP A 139 -15.48 3.83 7.70
CA ASP A 139 -14.41 4.04 6.72
C ASP A 139 -13.35 2.94 6.82
N ASP A 140 -13.49 1.92 5.97
CA ASP A 140 -12.58 0.77 5.91
C ASP A 140 -11.15 1.17 5.51
N TRP A 141 -10.99 2.20 4.69
CA TRP A 141 -9.67 2.69 4.32
C TRP A 141 -8.97 3.29 5.54
N ALA A 142 -9.64 4.20 6.26
CA ALA A 142 -9.08 4.82 7.46
C ALA A 142 -8.79 3.75 8.53
N ARG A 143 -9.67 2.76 8.66
CA ARG A 143 -9.51 1.62 9.58
C ARG A 143 -8.30 0.76 9.24
N LYS A 144 -8.10 0.42 7.96
CA LYS A 144 -6.92 -0.30 7.49
C LYS A 144 -5.65 0.50 7.77
N MET A 145 -5.62 1.77 7.37
CA MET A 145 -4.44 2.61 7.59
C MET A 145 -4.12 2.81 9.07
N TYR A 146 -5.15 2.91 9.92
CA TYR A 146 -4.97 2.99 11.37
C TYR A 146 -4.30 1.71 11.90
N GLY A 147 -4.79 0.55 11.49
CA GLY A 147 -4.18 -0.73 11.87
C GLY A 147 -2.73 -0.85 11.40
N VAL A 148 -2.43 -0.43 10.17
CA VAL A 148 -1.05 -0.37 9.64
C VAL A 148 -0.17 0.58 10.46
N THR A 149 -0.71 1.73 10.87
CA THR A 149 -0.01 2.70 11.73
C THR A 149 0.32 2.08 13.09
N CYS A 150 -0.63 1.36 13.68
CA CYS A 150 -0.42 0.64 14.94
C CYS A 150 0.67 -0.43 14.80
N LEU A 151 0.71 -1.17 13.69
CA LEU A 151 1.78 -2.15 13.43
C LEU A 151 3.16 -1.49 13.33
N ALA A 152 3.25 -0.35 12.65
CA ALA A 152 4.51 0.40 12.54
C ALA A 152 5.00 0.91 13.92
N GLN A 153 4.08 1.12 14.87
CA GLN A 153 4.38 1.48 16.26
C GLN A 153 4.60 0.27 17.18
N GLY A 154 4.44 -0.96 16.68
CA GLY A 154 4.57 -2.20 17.46
C GLY A 154 3.31 -2.62 18.23
N ASN A 155 2.18 -1.95 18.01
CA ASN A 155 0.91 -2.20 18.68
C ASN A 155 0.04 -3.21 17.91
N SER A 156 0.49 -4.46 17.82
CA SER A 156 -0.17 -5.50 17.02
C SER A 156 -1.57 -5.86 17.50
N GLU A 157 -1.85 -5.80 18.80
CA GLU A 157 -3.19 -6.08 19.35
C GLU A 157 -4.22 -5.05 18.90
N GLU A 158 -3.86 -3.76 18.96
CA GLU A 158 -4.72 -2.66 18.51
C GLU A 158 -4.95 -2.72 17.00
N ALA A 159 -3.89 -3.04 16.23
CA ALA A 159 -4.00 -3.26 14.80
C ALA A 159 -5.01 -4.36 14.46
N LEU A 160 -4.89 -5.52 15.09
CA LEU A 160 -5.80 -6.65 14.87
C LEU A 160 -7.24 -6.30 15.26
N ALA A 161 -7.44 -5.55 16.35
CA ALA A 161 -8.75 -5.08 16.77
C ALA A 161 -9.41 -4.16 15.74
N GLN A 162 -8.64 -3.32 15.04
CA GLN A 162 -9.18 -2.50 13.95
C GLN A 162 -9.45 -3.31 12.69
N PHE A 163 -8.54 -4.20 12.28
CA PHE A 163 -8.76 -5.03 11.09
C PHE A 163 -9.98 -5.93 11.21
N ARG A 164 -10.25 -6.48 12.40
CA ARG A 164 -11.46 -7.29 12.68
C ARG A 164 -12.78 -6.54 12.46
N LYS A 165 -12.76 -5.21 12.45
CA LYS A 165 -13.94 -4.38 12.18
C LYS A 165 -14.16 -4.12 10.69
N ILE A 166 -13.27 -4.57 9.81
CA ILE A 166 -13.44 -4.53 8.35
C ILE A 166 -14.25 -5.79 7.96
N GLU A 167 -15.43 -5.60 7.36
CA GLU A 167 -16.30 -6.73 7.00
C GLU A 167 -15.71 -7.56 5.85
N GLN A 168 -15.16 -6.86 4.85
CA GLN A 168 -14.56 -7.45 3.64
C GLN A 168 -13.09 -7.04 3.53
N PRO A 169 -12.20 -7.60 4.37
CA PRO A 169 -10.77 -7.32 4.30
C PRO A 169 -10.21 -7.76 2.95
N ASP A 170 -9.36 -6.91 2.38
CA ASP A 170 -8.56 -7.25 1.20
C ASP A 170 -7.44 -8.26 1.54
N ALA A 171 -6.76 -8.76 0.51
CA ALA A 171 -5.71 -9.76 0.65
C ALA A 171 -4.59 -9.32 1.61
N ASP A 172 -4.13 -8.06 1.49
CA ASP A 172 -3.09 -7.52 2.39
C ASP A 172 -3.56 -7.51 3.84
N THR A 173 -4.81 -7.09 4.07
CA THR A 173 -5.40 -7.05 5.41
C THR A 173 -5.53 -8.45 6.00
N LEU A 174 -6.00 -9.42 5.21
CA LEU A 174 -6.07 -10.83 5.62
C LEU A 174 -4.68 -11.38 5.97
N ARG A 175 -3.67 -11.10 5.14
CA ARG A 175 -2.27 -11.49 5.40
C ARG A 175 -1.76 -10.90 6.71
N MET A 176 -1.93 -9.59 6.90
CA MET A 176 -1.50 -8.91 8.14
C MET A 176 -2.20 -9.50 9.37
N MET A 177 -3.52 -9.72 9.30
CA MET A 177 -4.27 -10.36 10.39
C MET A 177 -3.75 -11.77 10.69
N ALA A 178 -3.50 -12.58 9.65
CA ALA A 178 -3.05 -13.96 9.79
C ALA A 178 -1.65 -14.03 10.42
N GLN A 179 -0.74 -13.16 9.99
CA GLN A 179 0.61 -13.04 10.55
C GLN A 179 0.58 -12.63 12.03
N ILE A 180 -0.27 -11.66 12.41
CA ILE A 180 -0.44 -11.26 13.82
C ILE A 180 -0.99 -12.44 14.63
N ALA A 181 -2.03 -13.12 14.13
CA ALA A 181 -2.63 -14.27 14.80
C ALA A 181 -1.62 -15.41 15.00
N ALA A 182 -0.83 -15.74 13.97
CA ALA A 182 0.22 -16.74 14.04
C ALA A 182 1.31 -16.34 15.06
N GLY A 183 1.75 -15.09 15.06
CA GLY A 183 2.72 -14.56 16.03
C GLY A 183 2.22 -14.58 17.48
N ASN A 184 0.91 -14.47 17.68
CA ASN A 184 0.25 -14.58 18.98
C ASN A 184 -0.05 -16.04 19.40
N ASN A 185 0.36 -17.03 18.60
CA ASN A 185 0.01 -18.45 18.76
C ASN A 185 -1.50 -18.74 18.72
N ASP A 186 -2.29 -17.89 18.07
CA ASP A 186 -3.70 -18.14 17.78
C ASP A 186 -3.80 -18.94 16.47
N THR A 187 -3.33 -20.19 16.51
CA THR A 187 -3.12 -21.04 15.33
C THR A 187 -4.42 -21.31 14.57
N ASP A 188 -5.54 -21.53 15.27
CA ASP A 188 -6.82 -21.82 14.63
C ASP A 188 -7.37 -20.60 13.87
N TYR A 189 -7.23 -19.41 14.47
CA TYR A 189 -7.65 -18.19 13.81
C TYR A 189 -6.74 -17.83 12.63
N ALA A 190 -5.41 -17.99 12.79
CA ALA A 190 -4.44 -17.80 11.71
C ALA A 190 -4.76 -18.71 10.51
N ARG A 191 -5.04 -19.99 10.76
CA ARG A 191 -5.45 -20.95 9.72
C ARG A 191 -6.69 -20.46 8.98
N THR A 192 -7.74 -20.07 9.71
CA THR A 192 -8.99 -19.56 9.12
C THR A 192 -8.74 -18.36 8.20
N LEU A 193 -7.84 -17.45 8.60
CA LEU A 193 -7.50 -16.27 7.81
C LEU A 193 -6.69 -16.62 6.55
N TYR A 194 -5.73 -17.54 6.66
CA TYR A 194 -4.98 -18.02 5.49
C TYR A 194 -5.85 -18.80 4.51
N ASP A 195 -6.79 -19.63 5.00
CA ASP A 195 -7.75 -20.32 4.15
C ASP A 195 -8.61 -19.31 3.38
N ARG A 196 -9.16 -18.31 4.08
CA ARG A 196 -9.90 -17.22 3.44
C ARG A 196 -9.06 -16.44 2.43
N LEU A 197 -7.77 -16.20 2.72
CA LEU A 197 -6.85 -15.49 1.82
C LEU A 197 -6.69 -16.24 0.48
N VAL A 198 -6.41 -17.55 0.55
CA VAL A 198 -6.25 -18.39 -0.66
C VAL A 198 -7.58 -18.55 -1.42
N GLU A 199 -8.71 -18.67 -0.73
CA GLU A 199 -10.03 -18.78 -1.35
C GLU A 199 -10.47 -17.49 -2.07
N THR A 200 -10.23 -16.32 -1.46
CA THR A 200 -10.71 -15.04 -1.99
C THR A 200 -9.72 -14.35 -2.92
N SER A 201 -8.43 -14.67 -2.83
CA SER A 201 -7.36 -14.06 -3.63
C SER A 201 -6.27 -15.10 -3.93
N PRO A 202 -6.55 -16.13 -4.75
CA PRO A 202 -5.57 -17.13 -5.12
C PRO A 202 -4.45 -16.51 -5.97
N SER A 203 -3.23 -16.57 -5.45
CA SER A 203 -1.99 -16.11 -6.10
C SER A 203 -0.83 -16.96 -5.59
N ASP A 204 0.30 -16.94 -6.30
CA ASP A 204 1.51 -17.60 -5.81
C ASP A 204 1.95 -17.05 -4.44
N GLU A 205 1.73 -15.76 -4.19
CA GLU A 205 1.98 -15.10 -2.90
C GLU A 205 1.04 -15.60 -1.79
N SER A 206 -0.27 -15.74 -2.03
CA SER A 206 -1.19 -16.26 -0.99
C SER A 206 -0.95 -17.73 -0.68
N TYR A 207 -0.62 -18.55 -1.67
CA TYR A 207 -0.18 -19.93 -1.45
C TYR A 207 1.16 -19.99 -0.71
N PHE A 208 2.11 -19.12 -1.03
CA PHE A 208 3.37 -19.01 -0.30
C PHE A 208 3.15 -18.69 1.18
N ASP A 209 2.32 -17.69 1.47
CA ASP A 209 2.02 -17.25 2.84
C ASP A 209 1.39 -18.38 3.66
N ARG A 210 0.39 -19.08 3.10
CA ARG A 210 -0.25 -20.21 3.80
C ARG A 210 0.68 -21.42 3.93
N ALA A 211 1.46 -21.75 2.89
CA ALA A 211 2.43 -22.83 2.95
C ALA A 211 3.49 -22.61 4.04
N LEU A 212 3.99 -21.37 4.18
CA LEU A 212 4.95 -21.02 5.22
C LEU A 212 4.33 -21.20 6.62
N PHE A 213 3.08 -20.79 6.81
CA PHE A 213 2.34 -21.04 8.05
C PHE A 213 2.15 -22.55 8.32
N LEU A 214 1.74 -23.33 7.32
CA LEU A 214 1.53 -24.77 7.44
C LEU A 214 2.84 -25.53 7.74
N ILE A 215 3.96 -25.07 7.20
CA ILE A 215 5.30 -25.59 7.57
C ILE A 215 5.57 -25.34 9.05
N SER A 216 5.22 -24.15 9.57
CA SER A 216 5.43 -23.82 10.99
C SER A 216 4.56 -24.65 11.94
N THR A 217 3.43 -25.18 11.45
CA THR A 217 2.53 -26.09 12.19
C THR A 217 2.77 -27.57 11.86
N GLU A 218 3.84 -27.89 11.12
CA GLU A 218 4.21 -29.25 10.69
C GLU A 218 3.18 -29.96 9.79
N ASP A 219 2.26 -29.22 9.19
CA ASP A 219 1.25 -29.71 8.23
C ASP A 219 1.85 -29.84 6.82
N TYR A 220 2.95 -30.59 6.69
CA TYR A 220 3.76 -30.67 5.48
C TYR A 220 3.00 -31.13 4.23
N GLN A 221 1.97 -31.96 4.42
CA GLN A 221 1.14 -32.43 3.31
C GLN A 221 0.34 -31.29 2.67
N LEU A 222 -0.35 -30.49 3.49
CA LEU A 222 -1.11 -29.35 3.02
C LEU A 222 -0.18 -28.26 2.47
N ALA A 223 0.95 -28.03 3.12
CA ALA A 223 1.97 -27.09 2.63
C ALA A 223 2.48 -27.51 1.23
N SER A 224 2.70 -28.80 1.00
CA SER A 224 3.13 -29.32 -0.30
C SER A 224 2.07 -29.13 -1.39
N ASP A 225 0.79 -29.22 -1.03
CA ASP A 225 -0.32 -28.96 -1.95
C ASP A 225 -0.38 -27.47 -2.33
N ASP A 226 -0.24 -26.56 -1.36
CA ASP A 226 -0.16 -25.11 -1.62
C ASP A 226 1.03 -24.73 -2.48
N ILE A 227 2.21 -25.27 -2.16
CA ILE A 227 3.42 -25.02 -2.96
C ILE A 227 3.22 -25.49 -4.40
N ARG A 228 2.54 -26.62 -4.60
CA ARG A 228 2.22 -27.12 -5.94
C ARG A 228 1.28 -26.17 -6.69
N GLU A 229 0.22 -25.69 -6.05
CA GLU A 229 -0.70 -24.74 -6.68
C GLU A 229 0.00 -23.39 -6.97
N GLY A 230 0.80 -22.87 -6.04
CA GLY A 230 1.60 -21.66 -6.25
C GLY A 230 2.59 -21.81 -7.41
N LEU A 231 3.28 -22.94 -7.52
CA LEU A 231 4.22 -23.20 -8.63
C LEU A 231 3.52 -23.45 -9.99
N LYS A 232 2.23 -23.81 -10.01
CA LYS A 232 1.47 -23.81 -11.28
C LYS A 232 1.27 -22.39 -11.80
N LEU A 233 1.04 -21.43 -10.90
CA LEU A 233 0.85 -20.01 -11.24
C LEU A 233 2.19 -19.36 -11.60
N SER A 234 3.23 -19.62 -10.79
CA SER A 234 4.57 -19.06 -10.97
C SER A 234 5.63 -20.17 -10.93
N PRO A 235 5.88 -20.89 -12.05
CA PRO A 235 6.83 -22.01 -12.09
C PRO A 235 8.28 -21.67 -11.75
N ARG A 236 8.63 -20.38 -11.81
CA ARG A 236 9.95 -19.85 -11.47
C ARG A 236 9.96 -19.02 -10.19
N ASN A 237 9.00 -19.25 -9.29
CA ASN A 237 9.03 -18.60 -7.98
C ASN A 237 10.09 -19.31 -7.10
N GLY A 238 11.21 -18.62 -6.86
CA GLY A 238 12.31 -19.16 -6.08
C GLY A 238 11.95 -19.46 -4.62
N ASP A 239 11.08 -18.65 -4.01
CA ASP A 239 10.69 -18.79 -2.61
C ASP A 239 9.80 -20.02 -2.39
N LEU A 240 8.86 -20.30 -3.30
CA LEU A 240 8.06 -21.52 -3.27
C LEU A 240 8.91 -22.79 -3.47
N LEU A 241 9.91 -22.74 -4.35
CA LEU A 241 10.88 -23.85 -4.50
C LEU A 241 11.70 -24.05 -3.22
N LEU A 242 12.02 -22.96 -2.51
CA LEU A 242 12.75 -23.03 -1.26
C LEU A 242 11.90 -23.66 -0.14
N LEU A 243 10.60 -23.34 -0.06
CA LEU A 243 9.67 -24.03 0.84
C LEU A 243 9.57 -25.53 0.49
N ARG A 244 9.54 -25.87 -0.81
CA ARG A 244 9.53 -27.27 -1.25
C ARG A 244 10.79 -28.01 -0.82
N ALA A 245 11.95 -27.38 -1.01
CA ALA A 245 13.23 -27.91 -0.57
C ALA A 245 13.24 -28.16 0.95
N TYR A 246 12.62 -27.28 1.73
CA TYR A 246 12.53 -27.43 3.18
C TYR A 246 11.72 -28.67 3.55
N ILE A 247 10.56 -28.86 2.92
CA ILE A 247 9.73 -30.06 3.14
C ILE A 247 10.48 -31.33 2.74
N HIS A 248 11.13 -31.36 1.56
CA HIS A 248 11.95 -32.49 1.15
C HIS A 248 13.06 -32.80 2.17
N SER A 249 13.71 -31.78 2.71
CA SER A 249 14.73 -31.95 3.75
C SER A 249 14.13 -32.52 5.05
N ALA A 250 12.94 -32.08 5.45
CA ALA A 250 12.24 -32.60 6.62
C ALA A 250 11.80 -34.06 6.43
N MET A 251 11.52 -34.47 5.19
CA MET A 251 11.18 -35.84 4.81
C MET A 251 12.40 -36.74 4.50
N HIS A 252 13.62 -36.24 4.69
CA HIS A 252 14.89 -36.93 4.38
C HIS A 252 15.11 -37.23 2.88
N GLU A 253 14.46 -36.49 1.99
CA GLU A 253 14.60 -36.56 0.53
C GLU A 253 15.72 -35.62 0.06
N ASN A 254 16.94 -35.89 0.53
CA ASN A 254 18.08 -34.95 0.41
C ASN A 254 18.41 -34.56 -1.03
N ASP A 255 18.32 -35.50 -1.98
CA ASP A 255 18.63 -35.23 -3.39
C ASP A 255 17.64 -34.23 -4.01
N MET A 256 16.35 -34.39 -3.69
CA MET A 256 15.28 -33.48 -4.12
C MET A 256 15.44 -32.11 -3.46
N ALA A 257 15.76 -32.08 -2.16
CA ALA A 257 16.00 -30.84 -1.43
C ALA A 257 17.17 -30.04 -2.03
N GLU A 258 18.30 -30.69 -2.37
CA GLU A 258 19.44 -30.02 -2.97
C GLU A 258 19.19 -29.55 -4.41
N MET A 259 18.38 -30.30 -5.17
CA MET A 259 17.94 -29.85 -6.49
C MET A 259 17.08 -28.58 -6.39
N ASP A 260 16.11 -28.57 -5.48
CA ASP A 260 15.21 -27.43 -5.31
C ASP A 260 15.92 -26.20 -4.74
N LYS A 261 16.88 -26.35 -3.82
CA LYS A 261 17.72 -25.23 -3.35
C LYS A 261 18.49 -24.57 -4.49
N LYS A 262 19.04 -25.37 -5.41
CA LYS A 262 19.77 -24.84 -6.58
C LYS A 262 18.85 -24.06 -7.51
N LEU A 263 17.67 -24.62 -7.81
CA LEU A 263 16.67 -23.94 -8.63
C LEU A 263 16.14 -22.67 -7.95
N ALA A 264 15.88 -22.71 -6.65
CA ALA A 264 15.47 -21.56 -5.86
C ALA A 264 16.49 -20.43 -5.95
N ALA A 265 17.78 -20.73 -5.80
CA ALA A 265 18.86 -19.75 -5.95
C ALA A 265 18.96 -19.20 -7.38
N GLU A 266 18.82 -20.06 -8.41
CA GLU A 266 18.80 -19.64 -9.82
C GLU A 266 17.62 -18.69 -10.12
N TYR A 267 16.47 -18.94 -9.50
CA TYR A 267 15.25 -18.16 -9.68
C TYR A 267 15.10 -17.00 -8.68
N GLY A 268 16.18 -16.65 -7.97
CA GLY A 268 16.24 -15.42 -7.17
C GLY A 268 15.48 -15.47 -5.85
N ALA A 269 15.41 -16.64 -5.20
CA ALA A 269 14.83 -16.78 -3.86
C ALA A 269 15.46 -15.82 -2.84
N ASP A 270 14.65 -15.37 -1.89
CA ASP A 270 15.08 -14.47 -0.82
C ASP A 270 16.14 -15.15 0.07
N THR A 271 17.29 -14.48 0.18
CA THR A 271 18.44 -14.99 0.94
C THR A 271 18.16 -15.07 2.45
N LYS A 272 17.36 -14.16 3.00
CA LYS A 272 16.95 -14.20 4.41
C LYS A 272 16.01 -15.38 4.67
N LEU A 273 15.08 -15.64 3.75
CA LEU A 273 14.22 -16.83 3.83
C LEU A 273 15.07 -18.11 3.81
N PHE A 274 16.04 -18.20 2.89
CA PHE A 274 16.99 -19.32 2.83
C PHE A 274 17.69 -19.56 4.17
N ASN A 275 18.25 -18.51 4.75
CA ASN A 275 18.96 -18.61 6.03
C ASN A 275 18.05 -18.97 7.21
N THR A 276 16.77 -18.62 7.13
CA THR A 276 15.76 -18.95 8.16
C THR A 276 15.40 -20.44 8.09
N LEU A 277 15.18 -20.96 6.89
CA LEU A 277 14.81 -22.36 6.67
C LEU A 277 15.99 -23.33 6.81
N PHE A 278 17.20 -22.89 6.44
CA PHE A 278 18.42 -23.69 6.46
C PHE A 278 19.53 -23.00 7.26
N PRO A 279 19.38 -22.87 8.59
CA PRO A 279 20.36 -22.19 9.41
C PRO A 279 21.69 -22.95 9.40
N THR A 280 22.80 -22.24 9.17
CA THR A 280 24.13 -22.84 9.28
C THR A 280 24.41 -23.24 10.73
N PRO A 281 24.93 -24.45 10.99
CA PRO A 281 25.24 -24.86 12.36
C PRO A 281 26.26 -23.89 12.96
N ARG A 282 25.93 -23.27 14.11
CA ARG A 282 26.93 -22.48 14.85
C ARG A 282 28.07 -23.41 15.22
N LYS A 283 29.28 -23.14 14.71
CA LYS A 283 30.51 -23.79 15.18
C LYS A 283 30.60 -23.56 16.69
N ARG A 284 30.40 -24.62 17.48
CA ARG A 284 30.68 -24.58 18.93
C ARG A 284 32.16 -24.20 19.09
N LYS A 285 32.42 -23.05 19.70
CA LYS A 285 33.77 -22.66 20.15
C LYS A 285 34.13 -23.46 21.39
#